data_AF-A0A2E9VGX3-F1
#
_entry.id   AF-A0A2E9VGX3-F1
#
_cell.length_a   1.000
_cell.length_b   1.000
_cell.length_c   1.000
_cell.angle_alpha   90.00
_cell.angle_beta   90.00
_cell.angle_gamma   90.00
#
_symmetry.space_group_name_H-M   'P 1'
#
loop_
_entity.id
_entity.type
_entity.pdbx_description
1 polymer ?
#
loop_
_entity_poly.entity_id
_entity_poly.type
_entity_poly.pdbx_seq_one_letter_code
_entity_poly.pdbx_strand_id
1 'polypeptide(L)'
;MTVKDIFYIRLYALTDPKIVRQYEGTPVTIGSTSEITQIITNFINNGVDAMEAVGTITLATGVDNGTCYISVTDTGTGMNEETQKKIFDPFFTTKEAGKGTGLGLHVVNKIVTKHKAELHLDSALGKGSTFKVVFPK
;
A
#
# COMPACT_ATOMS: atom_id res chain seq x y z
N MET A 1 15.47 -4.78 10.63
CA MET A 1 14.57 -5.48 9.69
C MET A 1 14.42 -4.59 8.47
N THR A 2 14.68 -5.11 7.28
CA THR A 2 14.58 -4.37 6.01
C THR A 2 13.14 -4.36 5.50
N VAL A 3 12.80 -3.45 4.57
CA VAL A 3 11.49 -3.44 3.91
C VAL A 3 11.21 -4.77 3.18
N LYS A 4 12.26 -5.40 2.61
CA LYS A 4 12.17 -6.72 1.98
C LYS A 4 11.73 -7.80 2.97
N ASP A 5 12.23 -7.75 4.20
CA ASP A 5 11.86 -8.70 5.27
C ASP A 5 10.39 -8.52 5.69
N ILE A 6 9.91 -7.26 5.76
CA ILE A 6 8.51 -6.95 6.08
C ILE A 6 7.58 -7.51 5.00
N PHE A 7 7.91 -7.29 3.72
CA PHE A 7 7.15 -7.88 2.62
C PHE A 7 7.16 -9.40 2.69
N TYR A 8 8.32 -10.02 2.91
CA TYR A 8 8.46 -11.47 2.98
C TYR A 8 7.50 -12.08 4.03
N ILE A 9 7.48 -11.55 5.25
CA ILE A 9 6.62 -12.05 6.34
C ILE A 9 5.14 -11.94 5.95
N ARG A 10 4.74 -10.83 5.34
CA ARG A 10 3.32 -10.60 5.04
C ARG A 10 2.79 -11.49 3.91
N LEU A 11 3.65 -11.90 2.99
CA LEU A 11 3.28 -12.71 1.83
C LEU A 11 2.95 -14.16 2.18
N TYR A 12 3.57 -14.74 3.21
CA TYR A 12 3.25 -16.12 3.64
C TYR A 12 1.81 -16.27 4.17
N ALA A 13 1.15 -15.16 4.50
CA ALA A 13 -0.25 -15.15 4.91
C ALA A 13 -1.23 -15.04 3.73
N LEU A 14 -0.76 -14.92 2.48
CA LEU A 14 -1.59 -14.83 1.28
C LEU A 14 -1.45 -16.12 0.47
N THR A 15 -2.56 -16.82 0.22
CA THR A 15 -2.56 -18.08 -0.55
C THR A 15 -2.95 -17.90 -2.01
N ASP A 16 -3.63 -16.81 -2.35
CA ASP A 16 -4.40 -16.74 -3.61
C ASP A 16 -3.86 -15.77 -4.68
N PRO A 17 -3.46 -14.52 -4.39
CA PRO A 17 -3.00 -13.60 -5.43
C PRO A 17 -1.57 -13.93 -5.89
N LYS A 18 -1.31 -13.73 -7.19
CA LYS A 18 0.06 -13.75 -7.73
C LYS A 18 0.86 -12.59 -7.13
N ILE A 19 2.07 -12.89 -6.67
CA ILE A 19 2.95 -11.88 -6.08
C ILE A 19 4.13 -11.60 -7.01
N VAL A 20 4.27 -10.35 -7.42
CA VAL A 20 5.43 -9.85 -8.16
C VAL A 20 6.27 -8.96 -7.24
N ARG A 21 7.59 -9.12 -7.29
CA ARG A 21 8.54 -8.37 -6.45
C ARG A 21 9.49 -7.59 -7.35
N GLN A 22 9.52 -6.28 -7.18
CA GLN A 22 10.36 -5.35 -7.95
C GLN A 22 11.20 -4.55 -6.97
N TYR A 23 12.24 -5.19 -6.43
CA TYR A 23 13.09 -4.57 -5.44
C TYR A 23 14.39 -4.09 -6.06
N GLU A 24 14.51 -2.78 -6.19
CA GLU A 24 15.70 -2.12 -6.69
C GLU A 24 16.51 -1.52 -5.55
N GLY A 25 17.83 -1.67 -5.65
CA GLY A 25 18.78 -1.17 -4.65
C GLY A 25 18.59 -1.74 -3.24
N THR A 26 19.08 -0.97 -2.27
CA THR A 26 18.97 -1.23 -0.84
C THR A 26 18.43 0.03 -0.16
N PRO A 27 17.15 0.38 -0.38
CA PRO A 27 16.58 1.59 0.21
C PRO A 27 16.66 1.48 1.73
N VAL A 28 17.32 2.45 2.35
CA VAL A 28 17.41 2.59 3.79
C VAL A 28 16.64 3.85 4.17
N THR A 29 15.74 3.70 5.14
CA THR A 29 15.04 4.83 5.77
C THR A 29 15.15 4.71 7.28
N ILE A 30 15.18 5.84 7.97
CA ILE A 30 15.10 5.91 9.43
C ILE A 30 13.62 5.98 9.79
N GLY A 31 13.11 4.98 10.49
CA GLY A 31 11.70 4.95 10.87
C GLY A 31 11.31 3.75 11.70
N SER A 32 10.12 3.80 12.26
CA SER A 32 9.55 2.66 12.98
C SER A 32 9.20 1.52 12.02
N THR A 33 9.81 0.35 12.23
CA THR A 33 9.50 -0.87 11.49
C THR A 33 8.01 -1.22 11.58
N SER A 34 7.38 -1.07 12.75
CA SER A 34 5.96 -1.41 12.92
C SER A 34 5.04 -0.50 12.10
N GLU A 35 5.40 0.76 11.96
CA GLU A 35 4.62 1.74 11.18
C GLU A 35 4.76 1.47 9.68
N ILE A 36 5.97 1.17 9.20
CA ILE A 36 6.18 0.76 7.80
C ILE A 36 5.43 -0.54 7.49
N THR A 37 5.47 -1.51 8.41
CA THR A 37 4.66 -2.74 8.32
C THR A 37 3.17 -2.44 8.24
N GLN A 38 2.67 -1.48 9.02
CA GLN A 38 1.28 -1.06 8.99
C GLN A 38 0.89 -0.44 7.64
N ILE A 39 1.77 0.39 7.05
CA ILE A 39 1.56 0.94 5.70
C ILE A 39 1.39 -0.19 4.67
N ILE A 40 2.39 -1.07 4.61
CA ILE A 40 2.44 -2.19 3.67
C ILE A 40 1.22 -3.09 3.84
N THR A 41 0.86 -3.42 5.08
CA THR A 41 -0.27 -4.30 5.39
C THR A 41 -1.60 -3.71 4.92
N ASN A 42 -1.83 -2.41 5.12
CA ASN A 42 -3.06 -1.77 4.67
C ASN A 42 -3.17 -1.75 3.14
N PHE A 43 -2.08 -1.44 2.43
CA PHE A 43 -2.10 -1.44 0.97
C PHE A 43 -2.33 -2.84 0.40
N ILE A 44 -1.63 -3.85 0.93
CA ILE A 44 -1.82 -5.24 0.51
C ILE A 44 -3.25 -5.70 0.75
N ASN A 45 -3.80 -5.50 1.96
CA ASN A 45 -5.17 -5.94 2.27
C ASN A 45 -6.20 -5.24 1.37
N ASN A 46 -6.04 -3.93 1.12
CA ASN A 46 -6.93 -3.20 0.21
C ASN A 46 -6.85 -3.72 -1.23
N GLY A 47 -5.65 -4.02 -1.72
CA GLY A 47 -5.46 -4.60 -3.05
C GLY A 47 -6.07 -6.00 -3.16
N VAL A 48 -5.86 -6.85 -2.16
CA VAL A 48 -6.45 -8.20 -2.08
C VAL A 48 -7.97 -8.12 -2.11
N ASP A 49 -8.56 -7.23 -1.32
CA ASP A 49 -10.01 -7.05 -1.27
C ASP A 49 -10.55 -6.50 -2.60
N ALA A 50 -9.85 -5.56 -3.24
CA ALA A 50 -10.23 -5.00 -4.54
C ALA A 50 -10.16 -6.00 -5.70
N MET A 51 -9.44 -7.10 -5.51
CA MET A 51 -9.26 -8.19 -6.47
C MET A 51 -10.12 -9.42 -6.13
N GLU A 52 -10.89 -9.40 -5.04
CA GLU A 52 -11.56 -10.59 -4.51
C GLU A 52 -10.60 -11.79 -4.38
N ALA A 53 -9.38 -11.51 -3.89
CA ALA A 53 -8.25 -12.44 -3.76
C ALA A 53 -7.60 -12.95 -5.08
N VAL A 54 -8.21 -12.71 -6.25
CA VAL A 54 -7.70 -13.19 -7.55
C VAL A 54 -7.10 -12.03 -8.36
N GLY A 55 -5.78 -12.06 -8.55
CA GLY A 55 -5.09 -11.05 -9.36
C GLY A 55 -3.61 -11.01 -9.07
N THR A 56 -2.98 -9.86 -9.31
CA THR A 56 -1.55 -9.65 -9.03
C THR A 56 -1.35 -8.51 -8.04
N ILE A 57 -0.62 -8.79 -6.96
CA ILE A 57 0.01 -7.75 -6.14
C ILE A 57 1.47 -7.60 -6.57
N THR A 58 1.86 -6.40 -6.97
CA THR A 58 3.26 -6.02 -7.19
C THR A 58 3.76 -5.21 -6.01
N LEU A 59 4.86 -5.66 -5.41
CA LEU A 59 5.55 -4.98 -4.32
C LEU A 59 6.84 -4.40 -4.86
N ALA A 60 7.00 -3.08 -4.78
CA ALA A 60 8.19 -2.42 -5.28
C ALA A 60 8.88 -1.60 -4.19
N THR A 61 10.20 -1.53 -4.29
CA THR A 61 11.03 -0.64 -3.49
C THR A 61 12.14 -0.09 -4.37
N GLY A 62 12.54 1.15 -4.14
CA GLY A 62 13.67 1.70 -4.88
C GLY A 62 14.14 3.03 -4.30
N VAL A 63 15.04 3.65 -5.04
CA VAL A 63 15.54 5.00 -4.76
C VAL A 63 15.29 5.84 -6.00
N ASP A 64 14.63 6.97 -5.83
CA ASP A 64 14.30 7.92 -6.89
C ASP A 64 14.82 9.30 -6.49
N ASN A 65 15.69 9.92 -7.29
CA ASN A 65 16.33 11.21 -6.97
C ASN A 65 16.99 11.29 -5.55
N GLY A 66 17.39 10.13 -5.03
CA GLY A 66 18.00 9.99 -3.71
C GLY A 66 17.01 9.90 -2.54
N THR A 67 15.70 9.86 -2.77
CA THR A 67 14.69 9.49 -1.76
C THR A 67 14.29 8.03 -1.95
N CYS A 68 14.02 7.33 -0.85
CA CYS A 68 13.58 5.94 -0.95
C CYS A 68 12.06 5.87 -1.03
N TYR A 69 11.54 4.84 -1.72
CA TYR A 69 10.12 4.60 -1.81
C TYR A 69 9.75 3.14 -1.58
N ILE A 70 8.50 2.95 -1.18
CA ILE A 70 7.80 1.68 -1.22
C ILE A 70 6.53 1.85 -2.04
N SER A 71 6.17 0.86 -2.84
CA SER A 71 4.87 0.86 -3.51
C SER A 71 4.23 -0.52 -3.51
N VAL A 72 2.91 -0.50 -3.55
CA VAL A 72 2.05 -1.68 -3.70
C VAL A 72 1.08 -1.37 -4.83
N THR A 73 1.11 -2.21 -5.86
CA THR A 73 0.20 -2.16 -6.99
C THR A 73 -0.68 -3.39 -7.00
N ASP A 74 -1.99 -3.23 -7.10
CA ASP A 74 -2.95 -4.29 -7.34
C ASP A 74 -3.50 -4.23 -8.77
N THR A 75 -4.07 -5.33 -9.25
CA THR A 75 -4.81 -5.40 -10.52
C THR A 75 -6.31 -5.51 -10.29
N GLY A 76 -6.82 -4.92 -9.21
CA GLY A 76 -8.22 -4.98 -8.82
C GLY A 76 -9.10 -4.03 -9.59
N THR A 77 -10.27 -3.76 -9.04
CA THR A 77 -11.29 -2.91 -9.65
C THR A 77 -10.87 -1.45 -9.85
N GLY A 78 -9.85 -0.97 -9.11
CA GLY A 78 -9.45 0.43 -9.11
C GLY A 78 -10.52 1.37 -8.56
N MET A 79 -10.30 2.68 -8.65
CA MET A 79 -11.16 3.69 -8.04
C MET A 79 -11.47 4.83 -9.00
N ASN A 80 -12.70 5.35 -8.95
CA ASN A 80 -13.07 6.62 -9.59
C ASN A 80 -12.60 7.83 -8.76
N GLU A 81 -12.63 9.03 -9.34
CA GLU A 81 -12.17 10.26 -8.69
C GLU A 81 -12.90 10.57 -7.38
N GLU A 82 -14.21 10.32 -7.31
CA GLU A 82 -15.01 10.57 -6.11
C GLU A 82 -14.57 9.68 -4.94
N THR A 83 -14.28 8.42 -5.22
CA THR A 83 -13.78 7.45 -4.23
C THR A 83 -12.39 7.87 -3.78
N GLN A 84 -11.49 8.20 -4.72
CA GLN A 84 -10.12 8.64 -4.42
C GLN A 84 -10.07 9.87 -3.49
N LYS A 85 -11.04 10.79 -3.59
CA LYS A 85 -11.14 11.95 -2.68
C LYS A 85 -11.52 11.59 -1.24
N LYS A 86 -12.18 10.45 -1.02
CA LYS A 86 -12.74 10.04 0.27
C LYS A 86 -11.98 8.91 0.95
N ILE A 87 -11.13 8.17 0.23
CA ILE A 87 -10.48 6.95 0.78
C ILE A 87 -9.61 7.19 2.02
N PHE A 88 -9.20 8.43 2.27
CA PHE A 88 -8.41 8.82 3.44
C PHE A 88 -9.26 9.31 4.61
N ASP A 89 -10.56 9.51 4.40
CA ASP A 89 -11.50 9.92 5.43
C ASP A 89 -11.70 8.77 6.42
N PRO A 90 -11.75 9.06 7.73
CA PRO A 90 -11.97 8.04 8.73
C PRO A 90 -13.33 7.36 8.51
N PHE A 91 -13.35 6.02 8.62
CA PHE A 91 -14.52 5.16 8.47
C PHE A 91 -15.11 5.06 7.05
N PHE A 92 -14.54 5.75 6.06
CA PHE A 92 -14.96 5.57 4.68
C PHE A 92 -14.60 4.17 4.17
N THR A 93 -15.56 3.49 3.57
CA THR A 93 -15.37 2.18 2.94
C THR A 93 -16.42 1.96 1.86
N THR A 94 -16.01 1.30 0.78
CA THR A 94 -16.92 0.79 -0.27
C THR A 94 -17.29 -0.68 -0.06
N LYS A 95 -16.69 -1.33 0.95
CA LYS A 95 -16.93 -2.74 1.31
C LYS A 95 -18.26 -2.88 2.04
N GLU A 96 -18.85 -4.07 1.98
CA GLU A 96 -20.06 -4.42 2.74
C GLU A 96 -19.86 -4.21 4.25
N ALA A 97 -20.97 -3.97 4.95
CA ALA A 97 -20.97 -3.80 6.39
C ALA A 97 -20.31 -4.99 7.09
N GLY A 98 -19.35 -4.71 7.99
CA GLY A 98 -18.59 -5.73 8.72
C GLY A 98 -17.35 -6.28 8.00
N LYS A 99 -17.15 -5.98 6.69
CA LYS A 99 -15.95 -6.41 5.95
C LYS A 99 -14.78 -5.42 6.00
N GLY A 100 -14.92 -4.32 6.73
CA GLY A 100 -13.84 -3.36 6.92
C GLY A 100 -14.22 -2.25 7.89
N THR A 101 -13.22 -1.73 8.61
CA THR A 101 -13.42 -0.62 9.56
C THR A 101 -13.36 0.76 8.89
N GLY A 102 -12.90 0.84 7.65
CA GLY A 102 -12.64 2.11 6.96
C GLY A 102 -11.51 2.95 7.58
N LEU A 103 -10.67 2.36 8.44
CA LEU A 103 -9.59 3.08 9.14
C LEU A 103 -8.20 2.86 8.53
N GLY A 104 -8.03 1.87 7.65
CA GLY A 104 -6.72 1.46 7.16
C GLY A 104 -5.94 2.60 6.51
N LEU A 105 -6.51 3.23 5.48
CA LEU A 105 -5.85 4.33 4.76
C LEU A 105 -5.80 5.63 5.57
N HIS A 106 -6.75 5.85 6.48
CA HIS A 106 -6.67 6.95 7.45
C HIS A 106 -5.44 6.81 8.36
N VAL A 107 -5.16 5.60 8.86
CA VAL A 107 -3.96 5.30 9.65
C VAL A 107 -2.70 5.48 8.81
N VAL A 108 -2.70 5.01 7.56
CA VAL A 108 -1.58 5.25 6.63
C VAL A 108 -1.29 6.74 6.49
N ASN A 109 -2.31 7.56 6.26
CA ASN A 109 -2.13 9.00 6.07
C ASN A 109 -1.48 9.66 7.31
N LYS A 110 -1.89 9.24 8.51
CA LYS A 110 -1.26 9.68 9.77
C LYS A 110 0.20 9.26 9.89
N ILE A 111 0.54 8.02 9.52
CA ILE A 111 1.92 7.53 9.54
C ILE A 111 2.77 8.30 8.52
N VAL A 112 2.30 8.44 7.28
CA VAL A 112 2.98 9.18 6.22
C VAL A 112 3.29 10.61 6.67
N THR A 113 2.28 11.30 7.24
CA THR A 113 2.45 12.66 7.79
C THR A 113 3.49 12.70 8.91
N LYS A 114 3.45 11.74 9.85
CA LYS A 114 4.41 11.64 10.96
C LYS A 114 5.86 11.48 10.45
N HIS A 115 6.04 10.72 9.37
CA HIS A 115 7.35 10.48 8.74
C HIS A 115 7.77 11.61 7.79
N LYS A 116 6.95 12.65 7.61
CA LYS A 116 7.15 13.70 6.59
C LYS A 116 7.34 13.10 5.19
N ALA A 117 6.71 11.96 4.95
CA ALA A 117 6.72 11.25 3.68
C ALA A 117 5.62 11.78 2.77
N GLU A 118 5.72 11.49 1.48
CA GLU A 118 4.68 11.76 0.50
C GLU A 118 3.95 10.47 0.15
N LEU A 119 2.63 10.54 0.02
CA LEU A 119 1.80 9.45 -0.48
C LEU A 119 1.25 9.82 -1.85
N HIS A 120 1.57 9.00 -2.84
CA HIS A 120 1.10 9.09 -4.21
C HIS A 120 0.11 7.95 -4.48
N LEU A 121 -0.99 8.27 -5.16
CA LEU A 121 -2.01 7.34 -5.61
C LEU A 121 -2.18 7.46 -7.12
N ASP A 122 -2.07 6.33 -7.82
CA ASP A 122 -2.50 6.18 -9.21
C ASP A 122 -3.56 5.08 -9.26
N SER A 123 -4.76 5.40 -9.74
CA SER A 123 -5.86 4.43 -9.81
C SER A 123 -6.86 4.83 -10.87
N ALA A 124 -7.37 3.84 -11.59
CA ALA A 124 -8.45 4.01 -12.54
C ALA A 124 -9.35 2.77 -12.55
N LEU A 125 -10.65 2.96 -12.80
CA LEU A 125 -11.61 1.85 -12.88
C LEU A 125 -11.16 0.79 -13.90
N GLY A 126 -11.13 -0.46 -13.46
CA GLY A 126 -10.70 -1.62 -14.25
C GLY A 126 -9.19 -1.72 -14.51
N LYS A 127 -8.37 -0.87 -13.88
CA LYS A 127 -6.89 -0.87 -14.03
C LYS A 127 -6.14 -1.24 -12.75
N GLY A 128 -6.83 -1.34 -11.62
CA GLY A 128 -6.22 -1.51 -10.31
C GLY A 128 -5.77 -0.19 -9.69
N SER A 129 -4.95 -0.28 -8.66
CA SER A 129 -4.42 0.88 -7.94
C SER A 129 -2.94 0.70 -7.60
N THR A 130 -2.21 1.80 -7.57
CA THR A 130 -0.83 1.88 -7.07
C THR A 130 -0.78 2.92 -5.96
N PHE A 131 -0.43 2.47 -4.75
CA PHE A 131 -0.06 3.36 -3.65
C PHE A 131 1.47 3.38 -3.54
N LYS A 132 2.07 4.58 -3.58
CA LYS A 132 3.52 4.78 -3.45
C LYS A 132 3.80 5.76 -2.31
N VAL A 133 4.59 5.35 -1.33
CA VAL A 133 5.10 6.22 -0.26
C VAL A 133 6.55 6.55 -0.54
N VAL A 134 6.88 7.83 -0.58
CA VAL A 134 8.25 8.36 -0.77
C VAL A 134 8.69 9.00 0.54
N PHE A 135 9.77 8.48 1.12
CA PHE A 135 10.31 9.00 2.37
C PHE A 135 11.37 10.07 2.11
N PRO A 136 11.45 11.12 2.96
CA PRO A 136 12.49 12.12 2.84
C PRO A 136 13.88 11.50 3.08
N LYS A 137 14.92 12.24 2.66
CA LYS A 137 16.32 11.88 2.89
C LYS A 137 16.70 11.90 4.38
#